data_AF-A0A2N2MRF9-F1
#
_entry.id   AF-A0A2N2MRF9-F1
#
_cell.length_a   1.000
_cell.length_b   1.000
_cell.length_c   1.000
_cell.angle_alpha   90.00
_cell.angle_beta   90.00
_cell.angle_gamma   90.00
#
_symmetry.space_group_name_H-M   'P 1'
#
loop_
_entity.id
_entity.type
_entity.pdbx_description
1 polymer ?
#
loop_
_entity_poly.entity_id
_entity_poly.type
_entity_poly.pdbx_seq_one_letter_code
_entity_poly.pdbx_strand_id
1 'polypeptide(L)'
;MSGFLLFRYRYCKECRLIASVALLALFFDCMVYDLRNHRVPTPLTIGGMVGAGVYALFNGLWAPVLLMIALTHVSDFNPREKRLAFSLTLSAFAAIFQPGATLICLLILIVWVLWEFGVLGGADVKLIIAGALVLGNPIFLIPIAIVGGVQGVIASLQKKREIPFVVSIFCGTLLFVLYPYF
;
A
#
# COMPACT_ATOMS: atom_id res chain seq x y z
N MET A 1 10.25 -14.36 33.76
CA MET A 1 9.42 -13.50 32.88
C MET A 1 10.20 -12.84 31.73
N SER A 2 11.52 -12.68 31.80
CA SER A 2 12.32 -12.04 30.72
C SER A 2 12.49 -12.88 29.44
N GLY A 3 12.47 -14.21 29.52
CA GLY A 3 12.62 -15.09 28.34
C GLY A 3 11.43 -15.10 27.39
N PHE A 4 10.21 -14.93 27.90
CA PHE A 4 8.98 -14.91 27.09
C PHE A 4 8.84 -13.63 26.25
N LEU A 5 9.30 -12.50 26.79
CA LEU A 5 9.36 -11.22 26.07
C LEU A 5 10.40 -11.24 24.94
N LEU A 6 11.57 -11.85 25.17
CA LEU A 6 12.60 -12.03 24.15
C LEU A 6 12.14 -12.95 23.01
N PHE A 7 11.46 -14.06 23.34
CA PHE A 7 10.93 -14.98 22.34
C PHE A 7 9.84 -14.32 21.50
N ARG A 8 8.88 -13.64 22.12
CA ARG A 8 7.82 -12.89 21.43
C ARG A 8 8.37 -11.74 20.58
N TYR A 9 9.43 -11.07 21.03
CA TYR A 9 10.10 -10.02 20.27
C TYR A 9 10.84 -10.56 19.04
N ARG A 10 11.54 -11.69 19.15
CA ARG A 10 12.18 -12.37 18.00
C ARG A 10 11.13 -12.86 17.00
N TYR A 11 10.07 -13.51 17.48
CA TYR A 11 8.98 -14.01 16.62
C TYR A 11 8.30 -12.85 15.87
N CYS A 12 8.11 -11.71 16.53
CA CYS A 12 7.53 -10.51 15.91
C CYS A 12 8.45 -9.91 14.82
N LYS A 13 9.78 -9.92 15.03
CA LYS A 13 10.75 -9.52 14.00
C LYS A 13 10.79 -10.47 12.81
N GLU A 14 10.82 -11.77 13.05
CA GLU A 14 10.84 -12.79 12.00
C GLU A 14 9.54 -12.78 11.19
N CYS A 15 8.36 -12.70 11.85
CA CYS A 15 7.08 -12.55 11.17
C CYS A 15 7.03 -11.28 10.30
N ARG A 16 7.54 -10.15 10.79
CA ARG A 16 7.62 -8.92 10.00
C ARG A 16 8.56 -9.07 8.80
N LEU A 17 9.68 -9.75 8.96
CA LEU A 17 10.64 -9.99 7.87
C LEU A 17 10.03 -10.91 6.80
N ILE A 18 9.39 -12.00 7.21
CA ILE A 18 8.67 -12.93 6.31
C ILE A 18 7.57 -12.18 5.55
N ALA A 19 6.78 -11.34 6.23
CA ALA A 19 5.74 -10.55 5.60
C ALA A 19 6.30 -9.54 4.61
N SER A 20 7.41 -8.87 4.93
CA SER A 20 8.11 -7.95 4.00
C SER A 20 8.67 -8.69 2.78
N VAL A 21 9.25 -9.88 2.96
CA VAL A 21 9.75 -10.70 1.83
C VAL A 21 8.60 -11.19 0.97
N ALA A 22 7.50 -11.64 1.56
CA ALA A 22 6.30 -12.03 0.83
C ALA A 22 5.69 -10.84 0.05
N LEU A 23 5.66 -9.65 0.65
CA LEU A 23 5.24 -8.41 -0.02
C LEU A 23 6.15 -8.07 -1.21
N LEU A 24 7.47 -8.17 -1.03
CA LEU A 24 8.45 -7.92 -2.09
C LEU A 24 8.32 -8.94 -3.22
N ALA A 25 8.11 -10.22 -2.91
CA ALA A 25 7.86 -11.25 -3.91
C ALA A 25 6.58 -10.94 -4.70
N LEU A 26 5.50 -10.53 -4.03
CA LEU A 26 4.26 -10.12 -4.68
C LEU A 26 4.46 -8.89 -5.58
N PHE A 27 5.19 -7.88 -5.12
CA PHE A 27 5.50 -6.70 -5.93
C PHE A 27 6.40 -7.04 -7.12
N PHE A 28 7.34 -7.97 -6.95
CA PHE A 28 8.20 -8.47 -8.02
C PHE A 28 7.38 -9.21 -9.08
N ASP A 29 6.49 -10.12 -8.67
CA ASP A 29 5.59 -10.82 -9.60
C ASP A 29 4.70 -9.83 -10.35
N CYS A 30 4.08 -8.87 -9.64
CA CYS A 30 3.30 -7.80 -10.27
C CYS A 30 4.14 -7.00 -11.27
N MET A 31 5.39 -6.66 -10.94
CA MET A 31 6.31 -5.95 -11.83
C MET A 31 6.65 -6.77 -13.08
N VAL A 32 6.92 -8.07 -12.93
CA VAL A 32 7.21 -8.96 -14.06
C VAL A 32 6.01 -9.07 -14.99
N TYR A 33 4.80 -9.21 -14.44
CA TYR A 33 3.58 -9.23 -15.25
C TYR A 33 3.28 -7.89 -15.92
N ASP A 34 3.51 -6.78 -15.22
CA ASP A 34 3.34 -5.43 -15.75
C ASP A 34 4.30 -5.17 -16.94
N LEU A 35 5.57 -5.57 -16.79
CA LEU A 35 6.58 -5.45 -17.85
C LEU A 35 6.31 -6.40 -19.04
N ARG A 36 5.76 -7.59 -18.79
CA ARG A 36 5.54 -8.60 -19.83
C ARG A 36 4.26 -8.37 -20.63
N ASN A 37 3.18 -7.97 -19.96
CA ASN A 37 1.82 -7.97 -20.53
C ASN A 37 1.14 -6.59 -20.46
N HIS A 38 1.80 -5.55 -19.91
CA HIS A 38 1.20 -4.23 -19.63
C HIS A 38 -0.11 -4.30 -18.85
N ARG A 39 -0.30 -5.39 -18.08
CA ARG A 39 -1.50 -5.68 -17.30
C ARG A 39 -1.10 -6.41 -16.04
N VAL A 40 -1.50 -5.86 -14.90
CA VAL A 40 -1.32 -6.50 -13.60
C VAL A 40 -2.49 -7.46 -13.34
N PRO A 41 -2.23 -8.75 -13.03
CA PRO A 41 -3.30 -9.72 -12.79
C PRO A 41 -4.15 -9.32 -11.58
N THR A 42 -5.46 -9.19 -11.79
CA THR A 42 -6.46 -8.90 -10.75
C THR A 42 -6.48 -9.90 -9.60
N PRO A 43 -6.36 -11.23 -9.78
CA PRO A 43 -6.35 -12.15 -8.64
C PRO A 43 -5.13 -11.96 -7.75
N LEU A 44 -3.98 -11.56 -8.32
CA LEU A 44 -2.74 -11.34 -7.57
C LEU A 44 -2.83 -10.07 -6.71
N THR A 45 -3.35 -8.98 -7.27
CA THR A 45 -3.52 -7.70 -6.54
C THR A 45 -4.60 -7.80 -5.46
N ILE A 46 -5.72 -8.46 -5.74
CA ILE A 46 -6.79 -8.67 -4.76
C ILE A 46 -6.32 -9.64 -3.68
N GLY A 47 -5.71 -10.76 -4.05
CA GLY A 47 -5.15 -11.74 -3.10
C GLY A 47 -4.10 -11.10 -2.18
N GLY A 48 -3.21 -10.28 -2.74
CA GLY A 48 -2.23 -9.50 -1.98
C GLY A 48 -2.86 -8.53 -1.00
N MET A 49 -3.87 -7.78 -1.44
CA MET A 49 -4.57 -6.81 -0.59
C MET A 49 -5.34 -7.50 0.55
N VAL A 50 -5.98 -8.65 0.28
CA VAL A 50 -6.67 -9.46 1.30
C VAL A 50 -5.66 -10.03 2.28
N GLY A 51 -4.56 -10.60 1.81
CA GLY A 51 -3.48 -11.12 2.67
C GLY A 51 -2.86 -10.03 3.55
N ALA A 52 -2.61 -8.85 2.99
CA ALA A 52 -2.15 -7.69 3.73
C ALA A 52 -3.16 -7.22 4.78
N GLY A 53 -4.46 -7.22 4.46
CA GLY A 53 -5.54 -6.90 5.40
C GLY A 53 -5.59 -7.87 6.56
N VAL A 54 -5.54 -9.18 6.29
CA VAL A 54 -5.50 -10.23 7.32
C VAL A 54 -4.27 -10.06 8.22
N TYR A 55 -3.09 -9.84 7.63
CA TYR A 55 -1.87 -9.58 8.38
C TYR A 55 -1.95 -8.31 9.24
N ALA A 56 -2.54 -7.22 8.71
CA ALA A 56 -2.75 -5.99 9.45
C ALA A 56 -3.69 -6.17 10.66
N LEU A 57 -4.76 -6.97 10.50
CA LEU A 57 -5.65 -7.33 11.61
C LEU A 57 -4.89 -8.10 12.71
N PHE A 58 -4.02 -9.04 12.35
CA PHE A 58 -3.17 -9.74 13.32
C PHE A 58 -2.20 -8.81 14.07
N ASN A 59 -1.76 -7.72 13.42
CA ASN A 59 -0.95 -6.68 14.05
C ASN A 59 -1.75 -5.62 14.82
N GLY A 60 -3.08 -5.78 14.93
CA GLY A 60 -3.96 -4.86 15.64
C GLY A 60 -4.35 -3.60 14.85
N LEU A 61 -4.07 -3.53 13.55
CA LEU A 61 -4.47 -2.43 12.65
C LEU A 61 -5.88 -2.67 12.11
N TRP A 62 -6.89 -2.52 12.95
CA TRP A 62 -8.28 -2.78 12.56
C TRP A 62 -8.92 -1.58 11.86
N ALA A 63 -8.63 -0.35 12.29
CA ALA A 63 -9.24 0.85 11.69
C ALA A 63 -8.82 1.08 10.23
N PRO A 64 -7.53 0.93 9.83
CA PRO A 64 -7.12 1.07 8.43
C PRO A 64 -7.73 0.00 7.52
N VAL A 65 -7.90 -1.22 8.02
CA VAL A 65 -8.51 -2.33 7.26
C VAL A 65 -9.99 -2.06 7.03
N LEU A 66 -10.72 -1.65 8.07
CA LEU A 66 -12.14 -1.26 7.92
C LEU A 66 -12.29 -0.06 6.99
N LEU A 67 -11.38 0.93 7.07
CA LEU A 67 -11.39 2.07 6.17
C LEU A 67 -11.20 1.62 4.71
N MET A 68 -10.23 0.76 4.42
CA MET A 68 -10.02 0.21 3.07
C MET A 68 -11.25 -0.51 2.53
N ILE A 69 -11.90 -1.35 3.35
CA ILE A 69 -13.13 -2.04 2.98
C ILE A 69 -14.25 -1.03 2.72
N ALA A 70 -14.45 -0.07 3.63
CA ALA A 70 -15.50 0.93 3.52
C ALA A 70 -15.32 1.81 2.27
N LEU A 71 -14.09 2.22 1.96
CA LEU A 71 -13.78 3.00 0.76
C LEU A 71 -14.02 2.23 -0.53
N THR A 72 -13.84 0.90 -0.52
CA THR A 72 -14.19 0.02 -1.65
C THR A 72 -15.70 -0.07 -1.86
N HIS A 73 -16.51 0.05 -0.82
CA HIS A 73 -17.97 0.10 -0.97
C HIS A 73 -18.44 1.51 -1.34
N VAL A 74 -17.80 2.53 -0.78
CA VAL A 74 -18.11 3.92 -1.05
C VAL A 74 -17.86 4.25 -2.52
N SER A 75 -16.92 3.58 -3.20
CA SER A 75 -16.70 3.76 -4.64
C SER A 75 -17.94 3.52 -5.50
N ASP A 76 -18.87 2.69 -5.05
CA ASP A 76 -20.09 2.36 -5.80
C ASP A 76 -21.21 3.41 -5.63
N PHE A 77 -21.06 4.36 -4.70
CA PHE A 77 -22.06 5.41 -4.51
C PHE A 77 -21.95 6.53 -5.55
N ASN A 78 -23.11 6.94 -6.05
CA ASN A 78 -23.30 8.15 -6.87
C ASN A 78 -24.21 9.14 -6.11
N PRO A 79 -24.00 10.47 -6.24
CA PRO A 79 -22.97 11.19 -7.00
C PRO A 79 -21.61 11.30 -6.30
N ARG A 80 -20.57 11.67 -7.07
CA ARG A 80 -19.16 11.78 -6.66
C ARG A 80 -18.92 12.66 -5.43
N GLU A 81 -19.66 13.76 -5.27
CA GLU A 81 -19.51 14.67 -4.12
C GLU A 81 -19.83 13.96 -2.80
N LYS A 82 -20.90 13.15 -2.79
CA LYS A 82 -21.25 12.34 -1.62
C LYS A 82 -20.16 11.32 -1.32
N ARG A 83 -19.59 10.72 -2.37
CA ARG A 83 -18.49 9.75 -2.25
C ARG A 83 -17.29 10.34 -1.51
N LEU A 84 -16.86 11.54 -1.90
CA LEU A 84 -15.77 12.26 -1.24
C LEU A 84 -16.11 12.61 0.21
N ALA A 85 -17.32 13.16 0.45
CA ALA A 85 -17.75 13.49 1.80
C ALA A 85 -17.77 12.25 2.73
N PHE A 86 -18.30 11.12 2.26
CA PHE A 86 -18.30 9.86 3.01
C PHE A 86 -16.89 9.31 3.25
N SER A 87 -16.01 9.37 2.24
CA SER A 87 -14.63 8.92 2.40
C SER A 87 -13.89 9.72 3.50
N LEU A 88 -14.11 11.03 3.54
CA LEU A 88 -13.48 11.93 4.50
C LEU A 88 -14.00 11.68 5.92
N THR A 89 -15.31 11.51 6.09
CA THR A 89 -15.91 11.23 7.42
C THR A 89 -15.47 9.88 7.97
N LEU A 90 -15.43 8.84 7.12
CA LEU A 90 -14.93 7.52 7.51
C LEU A 90 -13.45 7.55 7.89
N SER A 91 -12.63 8.31 7.16
CA SER A 91 -11.21 8.46 7.48
C SER A 91 -11.00 9.23 8.80
N ALA A 92 -11.79 10.28 9.04
CA ALA A 92 -11.75 11.02 10.30
C ALA A 92 -12.14 10.11 11.48
N PHE A 93 -13.19 9.31 11.31
CA PHE A 93 -13.61 8.32 12.30
C PHE A 93 -12.51 7.29 12.57
N ALA A 94 -11.90 6.73 11.52
CA ALA A 94 -10.81 5.77 11.66
C ALA A 94 -9.60 6.36 12.43
N ALA A 95 -9.27 7.64 12.20
CA ALA A 95 -8.19 8.34 12.91
C ALA A 95 -8.53 8.58 14.39
N ILE A 96 -9.78 8.89 14.73
CA ILE A 96 -10.22 9.09 16.12
C ILE A 96 -10.14 7.78 16.92
N PHE A 97 -10.61 6.68 16.33
CA PHE A 97 -10.70 5.40 17.02
C PHE A 97 -9.36 4.67 17.17
N GLN A 98 -8.43 4.89 16.25
CA GLN A 98 -7.09 4.31 16.33
C GLN A 98 -6.03 5.38 15.99
N PRO A 99 -5.72 6.30 16.93
CA PRO A 99 -4.85 7.45 16.66
C PRO A 99 -3.44 7.02 16.23
N GLY A 100 -2.95 5.88 16.72
CA GLY A 100 -1.66 5.31 16.32
C GLY A 100 -1.58 4.89 14.84
N ALA A 101 -2.72 4.72 14.17
CA ALA A 101 -2.79 4.37 12.75
C ALA A 101 -3.21 5.54 11.85
N THR A 102 -3.34 6.75 12.40
CA THR A 102 -3.81 7.95 11.68
C THR A 102 -3.08 8.18 10.36
N LEU A 103 -1.75 8.05 10.37
CA LEU A 103 -0.96 8.29 9.16
C LEU A 103 -1.22 7.23 8.07
N ILE A 104 -1.52 5.98 8.45
CA ILE A 104 -1.91 4.92 7.52
C ILE A 104 -3.30 5.21 6.96
N CYS A 105 -4.25 5.60 7.81
CA CYS A 105 -5.60 5.98 7.37
C CYS A 105 -5.57 7.16 6.39
N LEU A 106 -4.76 8.18 6.70
CA LEU A 106 -4.55 9.33 5.83
C LEU A 106 -3.93 8.92 4.49
N LEU A 107 -2.93 8.04 4.50
CA LEU A 107 -2.34 7.49 3.28
C LEU A 107 -3.39 6.76 2.44
N ILE A 108 -4.18 5.87 3.04
CA ILE A 108 -5.24 5.13 2.35
C ILE A 108 -6.24 6.10 1.72
N LEU A 109 -6.66 7.13 2.45
CA LEU A 109 -7.55 8.17 1.91
C LEU A 109 -6.91 8.91 0.73
N ILE A 110 -5.67 9.37 0.84
CA ILE A 110 -4.98 10.10 -0.24
C ILE A 110 -4.85 9.24 -1.48
N VAL A 111 -4.41 7.99 -1.33
CA VAL A 111 -4.26 7.04 -2.45
C VAL A 111 -5.61 6.74 -3.10
N TRP A 112 -6.65 6.58 -2.28
CA TRP A 112 -8.01 6.39 -2.77
C TRP A 112 -8.55 7.63 -3.51
N VAL A 113 -8.26 8.84 -3.02
CA VAL A 113 -8.63 10.10 -3.70
C VAL A 113 -7.86 10.24 -5.02
N LEU A 114 -6.57 9.92 -5.06
CA LEU A 114 -5.78 9.94 -6.30
C LEU A 114 -6.32 8.97 -7.35
N TRP A 115 -6.79 7.80 -6.92
CA TRP A 115 -7.49 6.84 -7.78
C TRP A 115 -8.81 7.39 -8.30
N GLU A 116 -9.60 8.00 -7.41
CA GLU A 116 -10.89 8.61 -7.70
C GLU A 116 -10.80 9.75 -8.73
N PHE A 117 -9.67 10.45 -8.79
CA PHE A 117 -9.36 11.45 -9.84
C PHE A 117 -8.74 10.87 -11.11
N GLY A 118 -8.53 9.55 -11.20
CA GLY A 118 -7.95 8.89 -12.36
C GLY A 118 -6.44 9.09 -12.51
N VAL A 119 -5.75 9.56 -11.46
CA VAL A 119 -4.29 9.77 -11.46
C VAL A 119 -3.55 8.44 -11.29
N LEU A 120 -4.10 7.52 -10.51
CA LEU A 120 -3.52 6.20 -10.26
C LEU A 120 -4.38 5.08 -10.86
N GLY A 121 -3.72 4.02 -11.32
CA GLY A 121 -4.40 2.79 -11.73
C GLY A 121 -4.99 2.05 -10.53
N GLY A 122 -6.08 1.32 -10.75
CA GLY A 122 -6.70 0.51 -9.69
C GLY A 122 -5.81 -0.60 -9.16
N ALA A 123 -4.81 -1.05 -9.94
CA ALA A 123 -3.80 -2.00 -9.49
C ALA A 123 -2.79 -1.34 -8.53
N ASP A 124 -2.28 -0.17 -8.90
CA ASP A 124 -1.27 0.58 -8.12
C ASP A 124 -1.78 0.92 -6.72
N VAL A 125 -3.05 1.33 -6.65
CA VAL A 125 -3.75 1.68 -5.40
C VAL A 125 -3.79 0.50 -4.44
N LYS A 126 -4.13 -0.70 -4.95
CA LYS A 126 -4.19 -1.91 -4.14
C LYS A 126 -2.80 -2.30 -3.64
N LEU A 127 -1.77 -2.16 -4.46
CA LEU A 127 -0.38 -2.45 -4.08
C LEU A 127 0.13 -1.48 -3.02
N ILE A 128 -0.11 -0.17 -3.18
CA ILE A 128 0.29 0.85 -2.21
C ILE A 128 -0.43 0.63 -0.87
N ILE A 129 -1.74 0.37 -0.89
CA ILE A 129 -2.51 0.09 0.32
C ILE A 129 -2.02 -1.21 0.99
N ALA A 130 -1.75 -2.27 0.21
CA ALA A 130 -1.20 -3.51 0.75
C ALA A 130 0.17 -3.29 1.41
N GLY A 131 1.05 -2.51 0.78
CA GLY A 131 2.34 -2.13 1.36
C GLY A 131 2.20 -1.34 2.66
N ALA A 132 1.29 -0.37 2.70
CA ALA A 132 1.03 0.43 3.90
C ALA A 132 0.51 -0.43 5.07
N LEU A 133 -0.35 -1.42 4.78
CA LEU A 133 -0.90 -2.35 5.76
C LEU A 133 0.16 -3.32 6.30
N VAL A 134 1.06 -3.82 5.45
CA VAL A 134 2.11 -4.77 5.86
C VAL A 134 3.26 -4.06 6.58
N LEU A 135 3.73 -2.93 6.07
CA LEU A 135 4.85 -2.20 6.65
C LEU A 135 4.44 -1.41 7.89
N GLY A 136 3.15 -1.03 7.98
CA GLY A 136 2.59 -0.29 9.12
C GLY A 136 3.16 1.12 9.27
N ASN A 137 3.85 1.65 8.24
CA ASN A 137 4.45 2.97 8.26
C ASN A 137 4.42 3.58 6.86
N PRO A 138 3.81 4.76 6.66
CA PRO A 138 3.68 5.40 5.34
C PRO A 138 4.99 5.98 4.79
N ILE A 139 6.07 6.03 5.57
CA ILE A 139 7.39 6.57 5.16
C ILE A 139 7.95 5.83 3.93
N PHE A 140 7.56 4.57 3.70
CA PHE A 140 7.97 3.80 2.51
C PHE A 140 7.56 4.46 1.18
N LEU A 141 6.60 5.39 1.19
CA LEU A 141 6.24 6.17 0.00
C LEU A 141 7.34 7.13 -0.45
N ILE A 142 8.22 7.59 0.44
CA ILE A 142 9.30 8.53 0.08
C ILE A 142 10.22 7.92 -0.99
N PRO A 143 10.84 6.73 -0.77
CA PRO A 143 11.67 6.13 -1.81
C PRO A 143 10.86 5.76 -3.05
N ILE A 144 9.57 5.37 -2.93
CA ILE A 144 8.70 5.15 -4.09
C ILE A 144 8.53 6.43 -4.90
N ALA A 145 8.28 7.57 -4.26
CA ALA A 145 8.11 8.86 -4.92
C ALA A 145 9.41 9.34 -5.59
N ILE A 146 10.56 9.10 -4.97
CA ILE A 146 11.87 9.43 -5.57
C ILE A 146 12.08 8.59 -6.84
N VAL A 147 11.91 7.27 -6.76
CA VAL A 147 12.07 6.38 -7.93
C VAL A 147 11.02 6.71 -9.00
N GLY A 148 9.77 6.96 -8.61
CA GLY A 148 8.67 7.39 -9.49
C GLY A 148 8.95 8.71 -10.18
N GLY A 149 9.52 9.69 -9.46
CA GLY A 149 9.94 10.97 -10.03
C GLY A 149 11.04 10.79 -11.08
N VAL A 150 12.06 9.99 -10.79
CA VAL A 150 13.13 9.66 -11.75
C VAL A 150 12.56 8.96 -12.98
N GLN A 151 11.67 7.98 -12.81
CA GLN A 151 10.99 7.32 -13.92
C GLN A 151 10.14 8.29 -14.75
N GLY A 152 9.42 9.20 -14.10
CA GLY A 152 8.64 10.26 -14.75
C GLY A 152 9.51 11.18 -15.62
N VAL A 153 10.67 11.60 -15.10
CA VAL A 153 11.63 12.42 -15.85
C VAL A 153 12.19 11.67 -17.05
N ILE A 154 12.62 10.41 -16.87
CA ILE A 154 13.15 9.58 -17.97
C ILE A 154 12.09 9.36 -19.04
N ALA A 155 10.85 9.06 -18.65
CA ALA A 155 9.75 8.83 -19.59
C ALA A 155 9.38 10.10 -20.37
N SER A 156 9.39 11.26 -19.69
CA SER A 156 9.20 12.57 -20.33
C SER A 156 10.26 12.83 -21.41
N LEU A 157 11.54 12.53 -21.10
CA LEU A 157 12.63 12.63 -22.06
C LEU A 157 12.49 11.64 -23.23
N GLN A 158 11.97 10.43 -22.97
CA GLN A 158 11.77 9.39 -23.98
C GLN A 158 10.47 9.55 -24.79
N LYS A 159 9.64 10.57 -24.51
CA LYS A 159 8.29 10.75 -25.09
C LYS A 159 7.40 9.49 -24.98
N LYS A 160 7.66 8.63 -23.98
CA LYS A 160 6.86 7.43 -23.74
C LYS A 160 5.70 7.78 -22.83
N ARG A 161 4.49 7.45 -23.27
CA ARG A 161 3.24 7.84 -22.58
C ARG A 161 2.82 6.88 -21.47
N GLU A 162 3.37 5.67 -21.47
CA GLU A 162 3.05 4.63 -20.49
C GLU A 162 4.30 4.30 -19.68
N ILE A 163 4.19 4.52 -18.36
CA ILE A 163 5.26 4.26 -17.40
C ILE A 163 4.76 3.11 -16.52
N PRO A 164 5.48 1.97 -16.44
CA PRO A 164 5.14 0.88 -15.54
C PRO A 164 5.40 1.31 -14.09
N PHE A 165 4.39 1.89 -13.45
CA PHE A 165 4.47 2.48 -12.11
C PHE A 165 4.77 1.42 -11.03
N VAL A 166 4.45 0.14 -11.32
CA VAL A 166 4.74 -1.02 -10.47
C VAL A 166 6.24 -1.17 -10.22
N VAL A 167 7.10 -0.81 -11.19
CA VAL A 167 8.56 -0.86 -11.02
C VAL A 167 9.02 0.12 -9.94
N SER A 168 8.46 1.33 -9.90
CA SER A 168 8.75 2.31 -8.85
C SER A 168 8.28 1.85 -7.48
N ILE A 169 7.08 1.26 -7.41
CA ILE A 169 6.54 0.71 -6.16
C ILE A 169 7.46 -0.39 -5.64
N PHE A 170 7.87 -1.34 -6.49
CA PHE A 170 8.77 -2.42 -6.09
C PHE A 170 10.13 -1.88 -5.63
N CYS A 171 10.79 -1.06 -6.46
CA CYS A 171 12.13 -0.55 -6.18
C CYS A 171 12.16 0.34 -4.92
N GLY A 172 11.19 1.25 -4.77
CA GLY A 172 11.08 2.09 -3.59
C GLY A 172 10.81 1.28 -2.31
N THR A 173 9.96 0.26 -2.40
CA THR A 173 9.69 -0.63 -1.26
C THR A 173 10.91 -1.47 -0.90
N LEU A 174 11.64 -1.96 -1.90
CA LEU A 174 12.87 -2.72 -1.70
C LEU A 174 13.94 -1.89 -0.99
N LEU A 175 14.14 -0.64 -1.42
CA LEU A 175 15.06 0.30 -0.75
C LEU A 175 14.65 0.53 0.71
N PHE A 176 13.36 0.72 0.98
CA PHE A 176 12.86 0.90 2.34
C PHE A 176 13.10 -0.33 3.23
N VAL A 177 12.84 -1.53 2.71
CA VAL A 177 13.03 -2.79 3.46
C VAL A 177 14.51 -3.08 3.71
N LEU A 178 15.39 -2.75 2.75
CA LEU A 178 16.83 -3.01 2.86
C LEU A 178 17.60 -1.95 3.67
N TYR A 179 17.13 -0.70 3.71
CA TYR A 179 17.76 0.39 4.46
C TYR A 179 18.23 0.03 5.89
N PRO A 180 17.43 -0.65 6.75
CA PRO A 180 17.87 -0.99 8.10
C PRO A 180 18.96 -2.09 8.18
N TYR A 181 19.36 -2.70 7.06
CA TYR A 181 20.40 -3.73 7.01
C TYR A 181 21.76 -3.22 6.50
N PHE A 182 21.84 -1.94 6.15
CA PHE A 182 23.07 -1.23 5.78
C PHE A 182 23.43 -0.22 6.86
#